data_AF-A0ABD2IDM2-F1
#
_entry.id   AF-A0ABD2IDM2-F1
#
_cell.length_a   1.000
_cell.length_b   1.000
_cell.length_c   1.000
_cell.angle_alpha   90.00
_cell.angle_beta   90.00
_cell.angle_gamma   90.00
#
_symmetry.space_group_name_H-M   'P 1'
#
loop_
_entity.id
_entity.type
_entity.pdbx_description
1 polymer ?
#
loop_
_entity_poly.entity_id
_entity_poly.type
_entity_poly.pdbx_seq_one_letter_code
_entity_poly.pdbx_strand_id
1 'polypeptide(L)'
;MDLIASRSLQLVRSTPKKCVCAERRRPVPLVDHLCKRFKCSAHELHVLFKSLEKRRDIVEHLRSVQLRTAHLRPSVRNFPVRCNDLSILDTHSAPAYRGYLGITVRMHYYIKHGIRLRHPNLPCVVEFGDGDHKTFFPLEILSIVL
;
A
#
# COMPACT_ATOMS: atom_id res chain seq x y z
N MET A 1 55.32 44.56 -25.57
CA MET A 1 55.21 43.43 -24.64
C MET A 1 54.03 43.68 -23.73
N ASP A 2 52.95 42.99 -24.08
CA ASP A 2 51.83 42.46 -23.30
C ASP A 2 50.93 43.37 -22.45
N LEU A 3 49.75 43.64 -23.04
CA LEU A 3 48.51 43.98 -22.35
C LEU A 3 48.06 42.81 -21.47
N ILE A 4 47.78 43.07 -20.18
CA ILE A 4 47.08 42.12 -19.31
C ILE A 4 45.66 42.63 -19.06
N ALA A 5 44.70 41.87 -19.60
CA ALA A 5 43.28 42.11 -19.54
C ALA A 5 42.70 41.88 -18.13
N SER A 6 41.90 42.83 -17.67
CA SER A 6 41.03 42.70 -16.50
C SER A 6 39.92 41.67 -16.77
N ARG A 7 39.88 40.58 -15.99
CA ARG A 7 38.78 39.60 -15.99
C ARG A 7 37.81 39.92 -14.84
N SER A 8 36.64 40.45 -15.21
CA SER A 8 35.51 40.64 -14.33
C SER A 8 34.88 39.28 -13.95
N LEU A 9 34.90 38.96 -12.65
CA LEU A 9 34.15 37.85 -12.06
C LEU A 9 32.66 38.21 -12.02
N GLN A 10 31.89 37.72 -12.99
CA GLN A 10 30.42 37.79 -12.93
C GLN A 10 29.89 36.68 -12.00
N LEU A 11 29.41 37.12 -10.85
CA LEU A 11 28.70 36.30 -9.86
C LEU A 11 27.36 35.84 -10.46
N VAL A 12 27.28 34.58 -10.88
CA VAL A 12 26.04 33.97 -11.37
C VAL A 12 25.04 33.90 -10.21
N ARG A 13 24.03 34.79 -10.23
CA ARG A 13 22.92 34.78 -9.27
C ARG A 13 22.09 33.52 -9.49
N SER A 14 22.33 32.50 -8.66
CA SER A 14 21.47 31.31 -8.58
C SER A 14 20.11 31.70 -8.05
N THR A 15 19.09 31.69 -8.90
CA THR A 15 17.70 31.86 -8.48
C THR A 15 17.31 30.73 -7.53
N PRO A 16 16.70 31.00 -6.36
CA PRO A 16 16.22 29.97 -5.47
C PRO A 16 15.17 29.13 -6.20
N LYS A 17 15.48 27.84 -6.43
CA LYS A 17 14.50 26.85 -6.88
C LYS A 17 13.37 26.85 -5.84
N LYS A 18 12.22 27.41 -6.21
CA LYS A 18 10.98 27.25 -5.45
C LYS A 18 10.75 25.75 -5.27
N CYS A 19 10.97 25.24 -4.06
CA CYS A 19 10.46 23.94 -3.65
C CYS A 19 8.93 24.06 -3.69
N VAL A 20 8.33 23.63 -4.80
CA VAL A 20 6.90 23.37 -4.85
C VAL A 20 6.69 22.20 -3.91
N CYS A 21 6.29 22.48 -2.67
CA CYS A 21 5.72 21.50 -1.78
C CYS A 21 4.39 21.08 -2.41
N ALA A 22 4.45 20.15 -3.37
CA ALA A 22 3.27 19.47 -3.88
C ALA A 22 2.46 19.04 -2.66
N GLU A 23 1.20 19.47 -2.58
CA GLU A 23 0.27 19.08 -1.53
C GLU A 23 0.29 17.55 -1.46
N ARG A 24 1.01 17.01 -0.47
CA ARG A 24 1.10 15.58 -0.27
C ARG A 24 -0.26 15.14 0.21
N ARG A 25 -1.10 14.65 -0.73
CA ARG A 25 -2.36 13.98 -0.42
C ARG A 25 -2.04 12.92 0.64
N ARG A 26 -2.71 13.04 1.78
CA ARG A 26 -2.44 12.16 2.93
C ARG A 26 -2.91 10.75 2.56
N PRO A 27 -2.09 9.71 2.82
CA PRO A 27 -2.52 8.34 2.58
C PRO A 27 -3.74 8.04 3.46
N VAL A 28 -4.76 7.43 2.87
CA VAL A 28 -6.00 7.04 3.56
C VAL A 28 -5.95 5.53 3.83
N PRO A 29 -6.17 5.05 5.07
CA PRO A 29 -6.21 3.62 5.36
C PRO A 29 -7.24 2.91 4.48
N LEU A 30 -6.85 1.76 3.92
CA LEU A 30 -7.67 1.08 2.91
C LEU A 30 -9.02 0.62 3.46
N VAL A 31 -9.05 0.10 4.69
CA VAL A 31 -10.28 -0.34 5.35
C VAL A 31 -11.26 0.83 5.50
N ASP A 32 -10.79 1.98 5.96
CA ASP A 32 -11.62 3.18 6.15
C ASP A 32 -12.18 3.69 4.82
N HIS A 33 -11.36 3.66 3.76
CA HIS A 33 -11.79 4.03 2.41
C HIS A 33 -12.89 3.10 1.89
N LEU A 34 -12.72 1.78 2.04
CA LEU A 34 -13.72 0.79 1.62
C LEU A 34 -15.02 0.96 2.42
N CYS A 35 -14.94 1.09 3.74
CA CYS A 35 -16.09 1.36 4.61
C CYS A 35 -16.86 2.60 4.16
N LYS A 36 -16.15 3.70 3.85
CA LYS A 36 -16.77 4.93 3.33
C LYS A 36 -17.42 4.74 1.95
N ARG A 37 -16.73 4.04 1.03
CA ARG A 37 -17.20 3.82 -0.36
C ARG A 37 -18.47 2.98 -0.43
N PHE A 38 -18.54 1.93 0.40
CA PHE A 38 -19.65 0.98 0.44
C PHE A 38 -20.68 1.29 1.54
N LYS A 39 -20.51 2.41 2.25
CA LYS A 39 -21.39 2.86 3.35
C LYS A 39 -21.62 1.77 4.40
N CYS A 40 -20.54 1.13 4.84
CA CYS A 40 -20.58 0.00 5.78
C CYS A 40 -19.52 0.14 6.86
N SER A 41 -19.69 -0.60 7.96
CA SER A 41 -18.69 -0.79 9.01
C SER A 41 -17.64 -1.84 8.62
N ALA A 42 -16.53 -1.91 9.37
CA ALA A 42 -15.51 -2.92 9.13
C ALA A 42 -16.00 -4.37 9.37
N HIS A 43 -17.00 -4.55 10.23
CA HIS A 43 -17.64 -5.85 10.46
C HIS A 43 -18.50 -6.26 9.27
N GLU A 44 -19.32 -5.34 8.74
CA GLU A 44 -20.16 -5.60 7.56
C GLU A 44 -19.31 -5.80 6.30
N LEU A 45 -18.13 -5.17 6.23
CA LEU A 45 -17.20 -5.34 5.13
C LEU A 45 -16.80 -6.81 4.93
N HIS A 46 -16.65 -7.59 6.01
CA HIS A 46 -16.43 -9.05 5.92
C HIS A 46 -17.58 -9.77 5.21
N VAL A 47 -18.84 -9.36 5.47
CA VAL A 47 -20.02 -9.93 4.82
C VAL A 47 -20.03 -9.57 3.33
N LEU A 48 -19.68 -8.32 2.97
CA LEU A 48 -19.58 -7.89 1.58
C LEU A 48 -18.57 -8.72 0.79
N PHE A 49 -17.44 -9.10 1.40
CA PHE A 49 -16.43 -9.93 0.74
C PHE A 49 -16.89 -11.38 0.46
N LYS A 50 -17.96 -11.86 1.10
CA LYS A 50 -18.57 -13.16 0.81
C LYS A 50 -19.47 -13.14 -0.44
N SER A 51 -20.00 -11.97 -0.79
CA SER A 51 -20.77 -11.81 -2.03
C SER A 51 -19.81 -11.73 -3.22
N LEU A 52 -19.94 -12.66 -4.17
CA LEU A 52 -19.09 -12.69 -5.38
C LEU A 52 -19.23 -11.42 -6.22
N GLU A 53 -20.43 -10.88 -6.33
CA GLU A 53 -20.71 -9.64 -7.07
C GLU A 53 -19.98 -8.46 -6.41
N LYS A 54 -20.22 -8.24 -5.11
CA LYS A 54 -19.57 -7.14 -4.37
C LYS A 54 -18.06 -7.28 -4.32
N ARG A 55 -17.57 -8.50 -4.21
CA ARG A 55 -16.14 -8.77 -4.26
C ARG A 55 -15.52 -8.36 -5.61
N ARG A 56 -16.20 -8.65 -6.73
CA ARG A 56 -15.75 -8.21 -8.07
C ARG A 56 -15.72 -6.69 -8.17
N ASP A 57 -16.79 -6.02 -7.72
CA ASP A 57 -16.85 -4.54 -7.69
C ASP A 57 -15.69 -3.95 -6.87
N ILE A 58 -15.37 -4.55 -5.72
CA ILE A 58 -14.26 -4.12 -4.87
C ILE A 58 -12.93 -4.34 -5.59
N VAL A 59 -12.69 -5.50 -6.19
CA VAL A 59 -11.43 -5.77 -6.91
C VAL A 59 -11.24 -4.80 -8.07
N GLU A 60 -12.29 -4.54 -8.85
CA GLU A 60 -12.23 -3.57 -9.96
C GLU A 60 -11.92 -2.16 -9.45
N HIS A 61 -12.59 -1.72 -8.38
CA HIS A 61 -12.27 -0.46 -7.71
C HIS A 61 -10.81 -0.42 -7.24
N LEU A 62 -10.33 -1.47 -6.57
CA LEU A 62 -8.96 -1.56 -6.05
C LEU A 62 -7.89 -1.57 -7.16
N ARG A 63 -8.21 -2.08 -8.35
CA ARG A 63 -7.33 -2.02 -9.53
C ARG A 63 -7.18 -0.61 -10.10
N SER A 64 -8.20 0.24 -9.91
CA SER A 64 -8.20 1.63 -10.40
C SER A 64 -7.51 2.64 -9.47
N VAL A 65 -7.17 2.24 -8.24
CA VAL A 65 -6.53 3.11 -7.24
C VAL A 65 -5.09 2.70 -6.98
N GLN A 66 -4.26 3.65 -6.54
CA GLN A 66 -2.88 3.35 -6.15
C GLN A 66 -2.83 2.91 -4.69
N LEU A 67 -2.50 1.64 -4.46
CA LEU A 67 -2.28 1.09 -3.12
C LEU A 67 -0.81 1.18 -2.75
N ARG A 68 -0.53 1.47 -1.49
CA ARG A 68 0.81 1.44 -0.90
C ARG A 68 0.75 0.77 0.46
N THR A 69 1.82 0.06 0.82
CA THR A 69 1.98 -0.36 2.21
C THR A 69 2.08 0.85 3.14
N ALA A 70 1.69 0.71 4.40
CA ALA A 70 1.69 1.80 5.38
C ALA A 70 2.30 1.40 6.73
N HIS A 71 2.92 0.22 6.79
CA HIS A 71 3.38 -0.38 8.04
C HIS A 71 4.89 -0.30 8.27
N LEU A 72 5.68 0.07 7.25
CA LEU A 72 7.14 0.14 7.36
C LEU A 72 7.59 1.52 7.86
N ARG A 73 8.61 1.50 8.73
CA ARG A 73 9.30 2.70 9.22
C ARG A 73 10.78 2.67 8.82
N PRO A 74 11.34 3.77 8.30
CA PRO A 74 10.68 5.04 7.94
C PRO A 74 9.70 4.90 6.76
N SER A 75 8.80 5.87 6.60
CA SER A 75 7.68 5.81 5.64
C SER A 75 8.11 5.67 4.17
N VAL A 76 9.34 6.09 3.83
CA VAL A 76 9.95 5.91 2.51
C VAL A 76 10.10 4.44 2.11
N ARG A 77 10.20 3.52 3.07
CA ARG A 77 10.32 2.07 2.82
C ARG A 77 9.02 1.41 2.37
N ASN A 78 7.89 2.08 2.58
CA ASN A 78 6.62 1.60 2.06
C ASN A 78 6.68 1.58 0.53
N PHE A 79 6.01 0.63 -0.11
CA PHE A 79 6.09 0.39 -1.55
C PHE A 79 4.69 0.21 -2.14
N PRO A 80 4.51 0.50 -3.45
CA PRO A 80 3.24 0.32 -4.11
C PRO A 80 2.86 -1.17 -4.19
N VAL A 81 1.56 -1.46 -4.12
CA VAL A 81 1.00 -2.82 -4.23
C VAL A 81 -0.04 -2.82 -5.34
N ARG A 82 -0.01 -3.84 -6.20
CA ARG A 82 -1.04 -4.08 -7.21
C ARG A 82 -2.10 -5.01 -6.64
N CYS A 83 -3.37 -4.66 -6.84
CA CYS A 83 -4.49 -5.54 -6.49
C CYS A 83 -4.84 -6.43 -7.67
N ASN A 84 -4.21 -7.60 -7.79
CA ASN A 84 -4.61 -8.57 -8.82
C ASN A 84 -5.91 -9.28 -8.44
N ASP A 85 -6.05 -9.66 -7.18
CA ASP A 85 -7.26 -10.29 -6.64
C ASP A 85 -7.35 -10.06 -5.13
N LEU A 86 -8.39 -10.57 -4.50
CA LEU A 86 -8.49 -10.76 -3.06
C LEU A 86 -8.28 -12.24 -2.72
N SER A 87 -7.85 -12.56 -1.50
CA SER A 87 -7.76 -13.95 -1.05
C SER A 87 -9.14 -14.49 -0.71
N ILE A 88 -9.36 -15.78 -0.97
CA ILE A 88 -10.61 -16.46 -0.57
C ILE A 88 -10.64 -16.63 0.96
N LEU A 89 -9.48 -16.96 1.53
CA LEU A 89 -9.27 -17.10 2.97
C LEU A 89 -9.03 -15.73 3.63
N ASP A 90 -9.39 -15.62 4.90
CA ASP A 90 -9.07 -14.48 5.74
C ASP A 90 -7.60 -14.47 6.18
N THR A 91 -7.14 -13.40 6.84
CA THR A 91 -5.73 -13.33 7.30
C THR A 91 -5.40 -14.37 8.38
N HIS A 92 -6.41 -14.90 9.09
CA HIS A 92 -6.26 -15.97 10.07
C HIS A 92 -5.86 -17.28 9.44
N SER A 93 -6.40 -17.58 8.26
CA SER A 93 -6.31 -18.88 7.59
C SER A 93 -5.42 -18.85 6.34
N ALA A 94 -5.24 -17.68 5.73
CA ALA A 94 -4.40 -17.53 4.54
C ALA A 94 -2.93 -17.87 4.87
N PRO A 95 -2.26 -18.72 4.07
CA PRO A 95 -0.87 -19.07 4.31
C PRO A 95 0.05 -17.92 3.86
N ALA A 96 1.01 -17.55 4.71
CA ALA A 96 2.01 -16.51 4.38
C ALA A 96 3.13 -17.02 3.46
N TYR A 97 3.41 -18.33 3.52
CA TYR A 97 4.41 -19.04 2.72
C TYR A 97 3.74 -20.19 1.96
N ARG A 98 4.48 -21.00 1.18
CA ARG A 98 3.96 -22.14 0.38
C ARG A 98 3.41 -23.33 1.22
N GLY A 99 2.61 -23.07 2.26
CA GLY A 99 1.85 -24.04 3.04
C GLY A 99 2.66 -24.90 4.02
N TYR A 100 3.91 -25.23 3.71
CA TYR A 100 4.67 -26.24 4.46
C TYR A 100 4.97 -25.88 5.92
N LEU A 101 5.03 -24.58 6.25
CA LEU A 101 5.32 -24.11 7.62
C LEU A 101 4.07 -23.92 8.47
N GLY A 102 2.86 -23.96 7.89
CA GLY A 102 1.63 -23.62 8.62
C GLY A 102 1.55 -22.18 9.13
N ILE A 103 2.48 -21.29 8.75
CA ILE A 103 2.48 -19.89 9.18
C ILE A 103 1.45 -19.12 8.37
N THR A 104 0.49 -18.52 9.07
CA THR A 104 -0.58 -17.72 8.46
C THR A 104 -0.16 -16.26 8.29
N VAL A 105 -0.86 -15.52 7.43
CA VAL A 105 -0.57 -14.10 7.18
C VAL A 105 -0.63 -13.30 8.48
N ARG A 106 -1.64 -13.53 9.34
CA ARG A 106 -1.72 -12.90 10.66
C ARG A 106 -0.49 -13.16 11.52
N MET A 107 -0.03 -14.42 11.59
CA MET A 107 1.16 -14.80 12.36
C MET A 107 2.42 -14.12 11.81
N HIS A 108 2.56 -14.09 10.49
CA HIS A 108 3.68 -13.43 9.83
C HIS A 108 3.80 -11.95 10.22
N TYR A 109 2.70 -11.19 10.13
CA TYR A 109 2.72 -9.77 10.49
C TYR A 109 2.90 -9.53 11.99
N TYR A 110 2.42 -10.45 12.84
CA TYR A 110 2.66 -10.37 14.27
C TYR A 110 4.14 -10.58 14.62
N ILE A 111 4.75 -11.65 14.12
CA ILE A 111 6.12 -12.05 14.47
C ILE A 111 7.15 -11.14 13.79
N LYS A 112 7.04 -10.95 12.47
CA LYS A 112 8.06 -10.23 11.69
C LYS A 112 7.95 -8.71 11.84
N HIS A 113 6.73 -8.19 11.97
CA HIS A 113 6.47 -6.75 11.96
C HIS A 113 5.97 -6.21 13.31
N GLY A 114 5.67 -7.06 14.30
CA GLY A 114 5.12 -6.62 15.59
C GLY A 114 3.70 -6.06 15.48
N ILE A 115 2.95 -6.39 14.43
CA ILE A 115 1.64 -5.80 14.14
C ILE A 115 0.53 -6.75 14.56
N ARG A 116 -0.35 -6.28 15.44
CA ARG A 116 -1.61 -6.96 15.76
C ARG A 116 -2.71 -6.46 14.82
N LEU A 117 -3.08 -7.28 13.85
CA LEU A 117 -4.22 -7.02 12.97
C LEU A 117 -5.52 -6.94 13.79
N ARG A 118 -6.29 -5.87 13.62
CA ARG A 118 -7.56 -5.61 14.33
C ARG A 118 -8.74 -6.33 13.67
N HIS A 119 -8.67 -6.57 12.38
CA HIS A 119 -9.72 -7.15 11.55
C HIS A 119 -9.21 -8.42 10.84
N PRO A 120 -8.79 -9.45 11.59
CA PRO A 120 -8.12 -10.58 10.97
C PRO A 120 -9.07 -11.49 10.17
N ASN A 121 -10.38 -11.31 10.30
CA ASN A 121 -11.42 -11.98 9.51
C ASN A 121 -11.58 -11.40 8.09
N LEU A 122 -10.91 -10.28 7.78
CA LEU A 122 -10.91 -9.72 6.43
C LEU A 122 -9.97 -10.50 5.50
N PRO A 123 -10.26 -10.53 4.19
CA PRO A 123 -9.34 -11.11 3.21
C PRO A 123 -8.07 -10.25 3.07
N CYS A 124 -7.12 -10.78 2.31
CA CYS A 124 -5.91 -10.09 1.88
C CYS A 124 -6.05 -9.61 0.43
N VAL A 125 -5.37 -8.53 0.09
CA VAL A 125 -5.03 -8.23 -1.31
C VAL A 125 -3.98 -9.23 -1.77
N VAL A 126 -4.17 -9.77 -2.97
CA VAL A 126 -3.26 -10.70 -3.62
C VAL A 126 -2.56 -9.97 -4.75
N GLU A 127 -1.24 -9.96 -4.67
CA GLU A 127 -0.36 -9.54 -5.76
C GLU A 127 0.28 -10.77 -6.37
N PHE A 128 0.17 -10.91 -7.68
CA PHE A 128 0.86 -11.97 -8.42
C PHE A 128 2.26 -11.48 -8.81
N GLY A 129 3.27 -12.22 -8.38
CA GLY A 129 4.64 -12.07 -8.86
C GLY A 129 4.88 -12.94 -10.09
N ASP A 130 6.15 -13.13 -10.44
CA ASP A 130 6.53 -14.00 -11.54
C ASP A 130 6.30 -15.49 -11.20
N GLY A 131 5.88 -16.28 -12.19
CA GLY A 131 5.55 -17.70 -12.03
C GLY A 131 4.34 -17.92 -11.11
N ASP A 132 4.45 -18.86 -10.17
CA ASP A 132 3.38 -19.21 -9.22
C ASP A 132 3.48 -18.45 -7.89
N HIS A 133 4.21 -17.33 -7.85
CA HIS A 133 4.39 -16.55 -6.63
C HIS A 133 3.19 -15.65 -6.37
N LYS A 134 2.57 -15.83 -5.19
CA LYS A 134 1.46 -15.01 -4.70
C LYS A 134 1.86 -14.38 -3.38
N THR A 135 1.70 -13.06 -3.28
CA THR A 135 1.95 -12.31 -2.04
C THR A 135 0.62 -11.84 -1.47
N PHE A 136 0.43 -12.05 -0.17
CA PHE A 136 -0.79 -11.70 0.54
C PHE A 136 -0.55 -10.49 1.44
N PHE A 137 -1.32 -9.43 1.23
CA PHE A 137 -1.28 -8.19 2.00
C PHE A 137 -2.59 -7.98 2.77
N PRO A 138 -2.60 -7.99 4.11
CA PRO A 138 -3.77 -7.63 4.89
C PRO A 138 -4.29 -6.24 4.51
N LEU A 139 -5.61 -6.04 4.46
CA LEU A 139 -6.18 -4.74 4.13
C LEU A 139 -5.74 -3.61 5.09
N GLU A 140 -5.49 -3.95 6.36
CA GLU A 140 -5.11 -2.98 7.40
C GLU A 140 -3.73 -2.36 7.21
N ILE A 141 -2.82 -3.03 6.49
CA ILE A 141 -1.46 -2.53 6.28
C ILE A 141 -1.34 -1.73 4.98
N LEU A 142 -2.44 -1.55 4.25
CA LEU A 142 -2.51 -0.85 2.99
C LEU A 142 -3.17 0.52 3.18
N SER A 143 -2.75 1.47 2.34
CA SER A 143 -3.37 2.79 2.23
C SER A 143 -3.48 3.18 0.77
N ILE A 144 -4.50 3.97 0.47
CA ILE A 144 -4.69 4.58 -0.85
C ILE A 144 -3.90 5.88 -0.89
N VAL A 145 -3.11 6.03 -1.94
CA VAL A 145 -2.44 7.28 -2.29
C VAL A 145 -3.28 7.89 -3.42
N LEU A 146 -3.98 8.98 -3.10
CA LEU A 146 -4.76 9.76 -4.06
C LEU A 146 -3.88 10.75 -4.80
#